data_AF-A0A7Y0S2X7-F1
#
_entry.id   AF-A0A7Y0S2X7-F1
#
_cell.length_a   1.000
_cell.length_b   1.000
_cell.length_c   1.000
_cell.angle_alpha   90.00
_cell.angle_beta   90.00
_cell.angle_gamma   90.00
#
_symmetry.space_group_name_H-M   'P 1'
#
loop_
_entity.id
_entity.type
_entity.pdbx_description
1 polymer ?
#
loop_
_entity_poly.entity_id
_entity_poly.type
_entity_poly.pdbx_seq_one_letter_code
_entity_poly.pdbx_strand_id
1 'polypeptide(L)'
;SGLSTDLARALSAMAVRVVEVIPGKPYIGLELPNMSRQTVYLSDVISSPQFEQATSPTTVVLGQDIAGEAVVADLAKMPHVL
;
A
#
# COMPACT_ATOMS: atom_id res chain seq x y z
N SER A 1 -19.00 -9.48 -2.34
CA SER A 1 -18.13 -10.26 -1.43
C SER A 1 -17.94 -11.72 -1.84
N GLY A 2 -18.82 -12.35 -2.63
CA GLY A 2 -18.62 -13.75 -3.07
C GLY A 2 -17.52 -13.95 -4.13
N LEU A 3 -17.47 -13.08 -5.15
CA LEU A 3 -16.57 -13.25 -6.30
C LEU A 3 -15.08 -13.21 -5.94
N SER A 4 -14.67 -12.30 -5.05
CA SER A 4 -13.27 -12.20 -4.60
C SER A 4 -12.80 -13.46 -3.88
N THR A 5 -13.68 -14.06 -3.07
CA THR A 5 -13.40 -15.31 -2.36
C THR A 5 -13.33 -16.50 -3.31
N ASP A 6 -14.25 -16.57 -4.28
CA ASP A 6 -14.22 -17.62 -5.31
C ASP A 6 -12.99 -17.50 -6.21
N LEU A 7 -12.59 -16.28 -6.56
CA LEU A 7 -11.39 -16.02 -7.35
C LEU A 7 -10.11 -16.39 -6.59
N ALA A 8 -10.03 -16.05 -5.30
CA ALA A 8 -8.92 -16.47 -4.44
C ALA A 8 -8.79 -17.99 -4.39
N ARG A 9 -9.91 -18.70 -4.22
CA ARG A 9 -9.97 -20.16 -4.25
C ARG A 9 -9.54 -20.73 -5.61
N ALA A 10 -10.02 -20.16 -6.72
CA ALA A 10 -9.66 -20.60 -8.07
C ALA A 10 -8.17 -20.42 -8.38
N LEU A 11 -7.56 -19.36 -7.83
CA LEU A 11 -6.15 -19.02 -8.04
C LEU A 11 -5.21 -19.65 -6.99
N SER A 12 -5.74 -20.46 -6.06
CA SER A 12 -4.99 -21.00 -4.92
C SER A 12 -4.28 -19.91 -4.10
N ALA A 13 -4.84 -18.71 -4.07
CA ALA A 13 -4.33 -17.57 -3.32
C ALA A 13 -5.08 -17.46 -1.99
N MET A 14 -4.40 -16.97 -0.94
CA MET A 14 -5.04 -16.74 0.35
C MET A 14 -6.16 -15.69 0.27
N ALA A 15 -5.97 -14.66 -0.56
CA ALA A 15 -6.92 -13.58 -0.77
C ALA A 15 -6.67 -12.93 -2.13
N VAL A 16 -7.70 -12.29 -2.68
CA VAL A 16 -7.59 -11.41 -3.85
C VAL A 16 -8.32 -10.13 -3.54
N ARG A 17 -7.67 -8.98 -3.77
CA ARG A 17 -8.30 -7.66 -3.68
C ARG A 17 -8.62 -7.15 -5.08
N VAL A 18 -9.90 -6.87 -5.31
CA VAL A 18 -10.40 -6.31 -6.57
C VAL A 18 -10.43 -4.79 -6.44
N VAL A 19 -9.70 -4.10 -7.31
CA VAL A 19 -9.68 -2.64 -7.41
C VAL A 19 -10.51 -2.25 -8.61
N GLU A 20 -11.67 -1.65 -8.36
CA GLU A 20 -12.66 -1.36 -9.41
C GLU A 20 -12.16 -0.39 -10.48
N VAL A 21 -11.29 0.56 -10.10
CA VAL A 21 -10.76 1.59 -11.00
C VAL A 21 -9.26 1.76 -10.78
N ILE A 22 -8.47 1.59 -11.84
CA ILE A 22 -7.08 2.04 -11.88
C ILE A 22 -7.04 3.45 -12.47
N PRO A 23 -6.53 4.47 -11.75
CA PRO A 23 -6.45 5.83 -12.26
C PRO A 23 -5.77 5.90 -13.64
N GLY A 24 -6.45 6.51 -14.61
CA GLY A 24 -5.92 6.70 -15.96
C GLY A 24 -5.92 5.48 -16.88
N LYS A 25 -6.51 4.33 -16.48
CA LYS A 25 -6.58 3.12 -17.31
C LYS A 25 -7.98 2.51 -17.30
N PRO A 26 -8.49 1.96 -18.43
CA PRO A 26 -9.79 1.32 -18.50
C PRO A 26 -9.76 -0.14 -18.02
N TYR A 27 -8.99 -0.42 -16.96
CA TYR A 27 -8.76 -1.78 -16.45
C TYR A 27 -9.17 -1.91 -14.99
N ILE A 28 -9.60 -3.12 -14.62
CA ILE A 28 -9.81 -3.53 -13.23
C ILE A 28 -8.48 -4.07 -12.69
N GLY A 29 -8.11 -3.67 -11.48
CA GLY A 29 -6.94 -4.19 -10.79
C GLY A 29 -7.26 -5.45 -10.00
N LEU A 30 -6.40 -6.46 -10.10
CA LEU A 30 -6.45 -7.66 -9.25
C LEU A 30 -5.14 -7.75 -8.49
N GLU A 31 -5.18 -7.49 -7.18
CA GLU A 31 -4.04 -7.58 -6.29
C GLU A 31 -4.02 -8.96 -5.62
N LEU A 32 -2.89 -9.66 -5.77
CA LEU A 32 -2.64 -10.96 -5.17
C LEU A 32 -1.45 -10.89 -4.21
N PRO A 33 -1.48 -11.65 -3.10
CA PRO A 33 -0.31 -11.77 -2.24
C PRO A 33 0.83 -12.46 -2.99
N ASN A 34 2.04 -11.93 -2.85
CA ASN A 34 3.25 -12.59 -3.33
C ASN A 34 3.49 -13.90 -2.54
N MET A 35 4.07 -14.89 -3.23
CA MET A 35 4.45 -16.18 -2.61
C MET A 35 5.47 -16.00 -1.48
N SER A 36 6.40 -15.06 -1.66
CA SER A 36 7.33 -14.61 -0.62
C SER A 36 7.04 -13.15 -0.31
N ARG A 37 6.60 -12.86 0.92
CA ARG A 37 6.39 -11.48 1.36
C ARG A 37 7.70 -10.88 1.84
N GLN A 38 8.03 -9.71 1.33
CA GLN A 38 9.16 -8.94 1.82
C GLN A 38 8.72 -8.09 3.01
N THR A 39 9.54 -8.06 4.05
CA THR A 39 9.31 -7.19 5.22
C THR A 39 9.78 -5.79 4.87
N VAL A 40 8.92 -4.80 5.07
CA VAL A 40 9.28 -3.39 4.97
C VAL A 40 9.74 -2.92 6.35
N TYR A 41 11.02 -2.56 6.49
CA TYR A 41 11.54 -2.06 7.76
C TYR A 41 11.32 -0.56 7.87
N LEU A 42 11.14 -0.09 9.12
CA LEU A 42 11.04 1.34 9.41
C LEU A 42 12.26 2.13 8.89
N SER A 43 13.46 1.54 9.03
CA SER A 43 14.72 2.12 8.53
C SER A 43 14.66 2.42 7.04
N ASP A 44 14.05 1.54 6.24
CA ASP A 44 14.01 1.65 4.79
C ASP A 44 13.22 2.88 4.34
N VAL A 45 12.17 3.22 5.10
CA VAL A 45 11.29 4.35 4.80
C VAL A 45 11.83 5.64 5.39
N ILE A 46 12.47 5.61 6.58
CA ILE A 46 13.10 6.80 7.16
C ILE A 46 14.29 7.28 6.31
N SER A 47 15.05 6.35 5.72
CA SER A 47 16.14 6.66 4.79
C SER A 47 15.65 7.04 3.38
N SER A 48 14.33 7.15 3.17
CA SER A 48 13.79 7.56 1.88
C SER A 48 13.84 9.08 1.69
N PRO A 49 14.02 9.57 0.44
CA PRO A 49 13.96 11.00 0.15
C PRO A 49 12.63 11.64 0.60
N GLN A 50 11.53 10.90 0.52
CA GLN A 50 10.19 11.34 0.92
C GLN A 50 10.13 11.72 2.40
N PHE A 51 10.80 10.96 3.26
CA PHE A 51 10.87 11.26 4.69
C PHE A 51 11.94 12.31 5.00
N GLU A 52 13.14 12.21 4.42
CA GLU A 52 14.24 13.15 4.67
C GLU A 52 13.92 14.58 4.23
N GLN A 53 13.12 14.75 3.18
CA GLN A 53 12.71 16.06 2.67
C GLN A 53 11.42 16.57 3.33
N ALA A 54 10.80 15.78 4.22
CA ALA A 54 9.57 16.19 4.88
C ALA A 54 9.85 17.29 5.90
N THR A 55 9.12 18.39 5.80
CA THR A 55 9.31 19.57 6.66
C THR A 55 8.43 19.56 7.91
N SER A 56 7.38 18.75 7.92
CA SER A 56 6.45 18.68 9.05
C SER A 56 7.08 17.90 10.21
N PRO A 57 7.09 18.44 11.44
CA PRO A 57 7.59 17.74 12.62
C PRO A 57 6.73 16.54 13.02
N THR A 58 5.52 16.44 12.46
CA THR A 58 4.58 15.34 12.68
C THR A 58 4.43 14.49 11.42
N THR A 59 5.50 14.34 10.64
CA THR A 59 5.55 13.38 9.54
C THR A 59 5.62 11.96 10.09
N VAL A 60 4.75 11.09 9.60
CA VAL A 60 4.60 9.70 10.04
C VAL A 60 4.92 8.77 8.87
N VAL A 61 5.69 7.72 9.15
CA VAL A 61 5.96 6.64 8.22
C VAL A 61 4.76 5.69 8.17
N LEU A 62 4.25 5.41 6.98
CA LEU A 62 3.19 4.41 6.77
C LEU A 62 3.74 3.08 6.23
N GLY A 63 4.82 3.11 5.44
CA GLY A 63 5.43 1.92 4.86
C GLY A 63 5.81 2.14 3.41
N GLN A 64 5.53 1.15 2.57
CA GLN A 64 5.69 1.22 1.11
C GLN A 64 4.36 0.91 0.42
N ASP A 65 4.15 1.46 -0.77
CA ASP A 65 3.01 1.14 -1.60
C ASP A 65 3.19 -0.20 -2.35
N ILE A 66 2.23 -0.54 -3.22
CA ILE A 66 2.27 -1.78 -4.02
C ILE A 66 3.39 -1.80 -5.07
N ALA A 67 4.01 -0.66 -5.38
CA ALA A 67 5.17 -0.55 -6.25
C ALA A 67 6.50 -0.55 -5.47
N GLY A 68 6.45 -0.55 -4.14
CA GLY A 68 7.62 -0.48 -3.26
C GLY A 68 8.09 0.94 -2.98
N GLU A 69 7.33 1.97 -3.37
CA GLU A 69 7.68 3.35 -3.12
C GLU A 69 7.35 3.74 -1.68
N ALA A 70 8.25 4.49 -1.04
CA ALA A 70 8.09 4.95 0.33
C ALA A 70 6.86 5.87 0.48
N VAL A 71 6.01 5.54 1.45
CA VAL A 71 4.80 6.30 1.79
C VAL A 71 4.93 6.91 3.18
N VAL A 72 4.87 8.23 3.21
CA VAL A 72 4.86 9.06 4.43
C VAL A 72 3.63 9.96 4.42
N ALA A 73 3.12 10.29 5.59
CA ALA A 73 1.96 11.17 5.75
C ALA A 73 2.24 12.27 6.76
N ASP A 74 1.64 13.45 6.55
CA ASP A 74 1.74 14.57 7.46
C ASP A 74 0.51 14.63 8.38
N LEU A 75 0.70 14.32 9.66
CA LEU A 75 -0.39 14.32 10.63
C LEU A 75 -0.99 15.72 10.83
N ALA A 76 -0.25 16.80 10.58
CA ALA A 76 -0.80 18.15 10.67
C ALA A 76 -1.86 18.42 9.58
N LYS A 77 -1.76 17.73 8.43
CA LYS A 77 -2.76 17.78 7.35
C LYS A 77 -3.91 16.79 7.54
N MET A 78 -3.71 15.80 8.39
CA MET A 78 -4.70 14.79 8.78
C MET A 78 -4.88 14.87 10.30
N PRO A 79 -5.50 15.95 10.81
CA PRO A 79 -5.38 16.37 12.21
C PRO A 79 -5.75 15.26 13.20
N HIS A 80 -6.60 14.33 12.78
CA HIS A 80 -6.86 13.07 13.46
C HIS A 80 -6.96 11.93 12.43
N VAL A 81 -6.46 10.75 12.80
CA VAL A 81 -6.56 9.50 12.03
C VAL A 81 -7.16 8.44 12.96
N LEU A 82 -7.98 7.54 12.38
CA LEU A 82 -8.69 6.46 13.06
C LEU A 82 -7.96 5.12 12.89
#